data_AF-A0A0S7CPX3-F1
#
_entry.id   AF-A0A0S7CPX3-F1
#
_cell.length_a   1.000
_cell.length_b   1.000
_cell.length_c   1.000
_cell.angle_alpha   90.00
_cell.angle_beta   90.00
_cell.angle_gamma   90.00
#
_symmetry.space_group_name_H-M   'P 1'
#
loop_
_entity.id
_entity.type
_entity.pdbx_description
1 polymer ?
#
loop_
_entity_poly.entity_id
_entity_poly.type
_entity_poly.pdbx_seq_one_letter_code
_entity_poly.pdbx_strand_id
1 'polypeptide(L)' 'MSSESSFGLMQIGLATAEDIRGWSYGEVKKPETINYRTLKPEKDGLFCEKIFGVPGLGMLLRQVQARALQGHHLRALWR' A
#
# COMPACT_ATOMS: atom_id res chain seq x y z
N MET A 1 27.52 -9.91 20.62
CA MET A 1 27.83 -10.43 19.28
C MET A 1 26.59 -10.29 18.43
N SER A 2 26.63 -9.37 17.47
CA SER A 2 25.54 -9.15 16.51
C SER A 2 25.37 -10.42 15.68
N SER A 3 24.18 -11.04 15.73
CA SER A 3 23.85 -12.15 14.85
C SER A 3 23.66 -11.59 13.43
N GLU A 4 24.70 -11.63 12.61
CA GLU A 4 24.55 -11.36 11.18
C GLU A 4 23.66 -12.45 10.56
N SER A 5 22.52 -12.04 10.02
CA SER A 5 21.69 -12.93 9.22
C SER A 5 22.41 -13.16 7.89
N SER A 6 23.03 -14.33 7.73
CA SER A 6 23.64 -14.73 6.46
C SER A 6 22.53 -14.85 5.42
N PHE A 7 22.47 -13.91 4.49
CA PHE A 7 21.56 -14.00 3.35
C PHE A 7 22.11 -15.06 2.39
N GLY A 8 21.31 -16.09 2.10
CA GLY A 8 21.66 -17.14 1.14
C GLY A 8 21.60 -16.65 -0.31
N LEU A 9 21.57 -17.60 -1.25
CA LEU A 9 21.39 -17.30 -2.67
C LEU A 9 19.95 -16.80 -2.94
N MET A 10 19.83 -15.65 -3.59
CA MET A 10 18.55 -15.09 -4.04
C MET A 10 18.22 -15.60 -5.44
N GLN A 11 17.01 -16.12 -5.65
CA GLN A 11 16.53 -16.56 -6.95
C GLN A 11 15.40 -15.64 -7.43
N ILE A 12 15.43 -15.31 -8.72
CA ILE A 12 14.40 -14.53 -9.40
C ILE A 12 13.63 -15.48 -10.31
N GLY A 13 12.31 -15.48 -10.21
CA GLY A 13 11.42 -16.30 -11.01
C GLY A 13 10.08 -15.62 -11.21
N LEU A 14 9.29 -16.15 -12.14
CA LEU A 14 7.92 -15.69 -12.34
C LEU A 14 7.01 -16.37 -11.31
N ALA A 15 6.21 -15.58 -10.62
CA ALA A 15 5.17 -16.09 -9.73
C ALA A 15 4.02 -16.68 -10.56
N THR A 16 3.46 -17.80 -10.09
CA THR A 16 2.25 -18.36 -10.69
C THR A 16 1.01 -17.58 -10.25
N ALA A 17 -0.11 -17.81 -10.94
CA ALA A 17 -1.39 -17.22 -10.53
C ALA A 17 -1.85 -17.69 -9.14
N GLU A 18 -1.48 -18.92 -8.75
CA GLU A 18 -1.79 -19.47 -7.43
C GLU A 18 -0.95 -18.79 -6.34
N ASP A 19 0.35 -18.60 -6.60
CA ASP A 19 1.24 -17.87 -5.68
C ASP A 19 0.73 -16.45 -5.42
N ILE A 20 0.39 -15.72 -6.49
CA ILE A 20 -0.13 -14.35 -6.39
C ILE A 20 -1.40 -14.30 -5.55
N ARG A 21 -2.33 -15.25 -5.74
CA ARG A 21 -3.56 -15.34 -4.93
C ARG A 21 -3.25 -15.69 -3.47
N GLY A 22 -2.29 -16.57 -3.21
CA GLY A 22 -1.86 -16.94 -1.87
C GLY A 22 -1.19 -15.79 -1.11
N TRP A 23 -0.50 -14.88 -1.81
CA TRP A 23 0.09 -13.68 -1.23
C TRP A 23 -0.88 -12.51 -1.08
N SER A 24 -2.03 -12.57 -1.75
CA SER A 24 -3.01 -11.49 -1.77
C SER A 24 -3.93 -11.57 -0.56
N TYR A 25 -4.17 -10.43 0.10
CA TYR A 25 -5.04 -10.35 1.29
C TYR A 25 -6.49 -9.96 0.97
N GLY A 26 -6.78 -9.53 -0.27
CA GLY A 26 -8.12 -9.20 -0.72
C GLY A 26 -8.17 -8.82 -2.20
N GLU A 27 -9.37 -8.63 -2.72
CA GLU A 27 -9.63 -8.32 -4.14
C GLU A 27 -10.18 -6.90 -4.29
N VAL A 28 -9.64 -6.16 -5.26
CA VAL A 28 -10.18 -4.85 -5.66
C VAL A 28 -11.29 -5.06 -6.68
N LYS A 29 -12.52 -4.70 -6.33
CA LYS A 29 -13.69 -4.83 -7.21
C LYS A 29 -14.09 -3.52 -7.85
N LYS A 30 -13.67 -2.41 -7.25
CA LYS A 30 -14.00 -1.05 -7.64
C LYS A 30 -12.74 -0.25 -7.95
N PRO A 31 -12.71 0.50 -9.05
CA PRO A 31 -11.57 1.35 -9.37
C PRO A 31 -11.48 2.57 -8.43
N GLU A 32 -12.55 2.90 -7.68
CA GLU A 32 -12.54 4.01 -6.75
C GLU A 32 -11.68 3.70 -5.50
N THR A 33 -10.88 4.68 -5.11
CA THR A 33 -9.83 4.49 -4.09
C THR A 33 -10.19 5.17 -2.74
N ILE A 34 -10.76 6.39 -2.79
CA ILE A 34 -11.18 7.18 -1.63
C ILE A 34 -12.45 7.95 -2.01
N ASN A 35 -13.41 8.04 -1.10
CA ASN A 35 -14.56 8.90 -1.27
C ASN A 35 -14.16 10.38 -1.18
N TYR A 36 -14.41 11.19 -2.21
CA TYR A 36 -14.02 12.59 -2.21
C TYR A 36 -14.76 13.45 -1.16
N ARG A 37 -15.97 13.05 -0.71
CA ARG A 37 -16.74 13.79 0.29
C ARG A 37 -16.32 13.42 1.71
N THR A 38 -16.19 12.13 1.98
CA THR A 38 -15.96 11.64 3.34
C THR A 38 -14.48 11.42 3.65
N LEU A 39 -13.61 11.42 2.63
CA LEU A 39 -12.19 11.08 2.72
C LEU A 39 -11.92 9.69 3.31
N LYS A 40 -12.95 8.83 3.33
CA LYS A 40 -12.85 7.44 3.79
C LYS A 40 -12.49 6.54 2.62
N PRO A 41 -11.78 5.42 2.87
CA PRO A 41 -11.58 4.41 1.85
C PRO A 41 -12.92 3.91 1.32
N GLU A 42 -12.99 3.66 0.02
CA GLU A 42 -14.16 3.02 -0.57
C GLU A 42 -14.20 1.53 -0.21
N LYS A 43 -15.40 1.03 0.11
CA LYS A 43 -15.60 -0.39 0.39
C LYS A 43 -15.37 -1.19 -0.90
N ASP A 44 -14.51 -2.20 -0.80
CA ASP A 44 -14.04 -3.04 -1.92
C ASP A 44 -13.20 -2.26 -2.98
N GLY A 45 -12.77 -1.04 -2.64
CA GLY A 45 -11.79 -0.25 -3.40
C GLY A 45 -10.35 -0.56 -2.98
N LEU A 46 -9.38 0.11 -3.62
CA LEU A 46 -7.94 -0.17 -3.44
C LEU A 46 -7.49 -0.10 -1.97
N PHE A 47 -7.90 0.92 -1.21
CA PHE A 47 -7.51 1.07 0.21
C PHE A 47 -8.51 0.45 1.19
N CYS A 48 -9.31 -0.52 0.75
CA CYS A 48 -10.18 -1.24 1.65
C CYS A 48 -9.36 -1.94 2.75
N GLU A 49 -9.87 -1.90 3.99
CA GLU A 49 -9.24 -2.52 5.16
C GLU A 49 -9.02 -4.03 5.02
N LYS A 50 -9.75 -4.69 4.10
CA LYS A 50 -9.52 -6.10 3.76
C LYS A 50 -8.15 -6.33 3.10
N ILE A 51 -7.67 -5.36 2.32
CA ILE A 51 -6.42 -5.45 1.56
C ILE A 51 -5.26 -4.86 2.37
N PHE A 52 -5.48 -3.70 3.01
CA PHE A 52 -4.42 -2.95 3.69
C PHE A 52 -4.52 -2.93 5.22
N GLY A 53 -5.50 -3.62 5.80
CA GLY A 53 -5.75 -3.60 7.24
C GLY A 53 -6.40 -2.29 7.73
N VAL A 54 -6.66 -2.23 9.03
CA VAL A 54 -7.18 -1.01 9.67
C VAL A 54 -6.07 0.04 9.61
N PRO A 55 -6.31 1.26 9.11
CA PRO A 55 -5.29 2.31 9.15
C PRO A 55 -4.96 2.62 10.61
N GLY A 56 -3.84 2.07 11.10
CA GLY A 56 -3.24 2.50 12.35
C GLY A 56 -2.99 3.99 12.29
N LEU A 57 -3.04 4.67 13.45
CA LEU A 57 -3.06 6.14 13.63
C LEU A 57 -2.12 7.00 12.75
N GLY A 58 -1.16 6.41 12.04
CA GLY A 58 -0.23 7.08 11.12
C GLY A 58 -0.51 6.94 9.61
N MET A 59 -1.33 5.99 9.14
CA MET A 59 -1.73 5.90 7.72
C MET A 59 -3.09 6.56 7.50
N LEU A 60 -3.18 7.84 7.84
CA LEU A 60 -4.30 8.65 7.37
C LEU A 60 -4.15 8.77 5.86
N LEU A 61 -5.19 8.38 5.13
CA LEU A 61 -5.39 8.54 3.68
C LEU A 61 -5.03 9.93 3.11
N ARG A 62 -4.79 10.91 3.97
CA ARG A 62 -4.14 12.19 3.63
C ARG A 62 -2.81 12.02 2.89
N GLN A 63 -2.06 10.96 3.11
CA GLN A 63 -0.71 10.84 2.55
C GLN A 63 -0.66 10.30 1.11
N VAL A 64 -1.62 9.44 0.73
CA VAL A 64 -1.70 8.97 -0.67
C VAL A 64 -2.20 10.09 -1.58
N GLN A 65 -3.13 10.93 -1.10
CA GLN A 65 -3.67 12.05 -1.88
C GLN A 65 -2.69 13.24 -1.95
N ALA A 66 -1.86 13.46 -0.93
CA ALA A 66 -0.88 14.55 -0.92
C ALA A 66 0.23 14.40 -1.99
N ARG A 67 0.52 13.18 -2.46
CA ARG A 67 1.54 12.95 -3.51
C ARG A 67 0.99 12.99 -4.94
N ALA A 68 -0.33 12.85 -5.13
CA ALA A 68 -0.94 12.89 -6.46
C ALA A 68 -1.23 14.33 -6.94
N LEU A 69 -1.23 15.32 -6.05
CA LEU A 69 -1.55 16.72 -6.37
C LEU A 69 -0.34 17.67 -6.32
N GLN A 70 0.87 17.20 -5.99
CA GLN A 70 2.07 18.04 -6.03
C GLN A 70 2.85 17.82 -7.33
N GLY A 71 2.25 18.28 -8.43
CA GLY A 71 3.01 18.76 -9.56
C GLY A 71 3.65 20.09 -9.20
N HIS A 72 4.97 20.15 -9.28
CA HIS A 72 5.85 21.31 -9.13
C HIS A 72 6.21 21.75 -7.71
N HIS A 73 7.53 21.65 -7.45
CA HIS A 73 8.32 22.37 -6.45
C HIS A 73 7.77 22.38 -5.03
N LEU A 74 8.35 21.56 -4.16
CA LEU A 74 8.92 22.00 -2.86
C LEU A 74 9.63 20.81 -2.20
N ARG A 75 10.96 20.81 -2.31
CA ARG A 75 11.84 20.11 -1.37
C ARG A 75 11.75 20.86 -0.05
N ALA A 76 11.27 20.20 1.00
CA ALA A 76 11.74 20.33 2.38
C ALA A 76 10.69 19.68 3.29
N LEU A 77 11.18 19.05 4.36
CA LEU A 77 10.39 18.51 5.48
C LEU A 77 9.75 17.14 5.24
N TRP A 78 10.61 16.13 5.06
CA TRP A 78 10.41 14.81 5.65
C TRP A 78 11.73 14.38 6.30
N ARG A 79 11.88 14.76 7.57
CA ARG A 79 12.63 14.00 8.56
C ARG A 79 11.61 13.23 9.39
#